data_AF-A0A7C3YQM6-F1
#
_entry.id   AF-A0A7C3YQM6-F1
#
_cell.length_a   1.000
_cell.length_b   1.000
_cell.length_c   1.000
_cell.angle_alpha   90.00
_cell.angle_beta   90.00
_cell.angle_gamma   90.00
#
_symmetry.space_group_name_H-M   'P 1'
#
loop_
_entity.id
_entity.type
_entity.pdbx_description
1 polymer ?
#
loop_
_entity_poly.entity_id
_entity_poly.type
_entity_poly.pdbx_seq_one_letter_code
_entity_poly.pdbx_strand_id
1 'polypeptide(L)'
;MVVYFSGRIQRKRSLVMLPIVRLSVPTPYPVGPVNCYLIKSRPYTLVDPGPNTQAARQALTEGLAAAGIALEDIERIVVTHGHSDHASLAPWVRERSGAALLAHPYEFPKLIGGFDV
;
A
#
# COMPACT_ATOMS: atom_id res chain seq x y z
N MET A 1 -53.35 -14.25 11.20
CA MET A 1 -53.07 -13.63 9.88
C MET A 1 -51.61 -13.22 9.87
N VAL A 2 -50.74 -14.01 9.23
CA VAL A 2 -49.30 -13.76 9.12
C VAL A 2 -49.04 -13.28 7.70
N VAL A 3 -48.53 -12.06 7.55
CA VAL A 3 -48.19 -11.48 6.25
C VAL A 3 -46.68 -11.69 6.04
N TYR A 4 -46.31 -12.61 5.14
CA TYR A 4 -44.93 -12.78 4.71
C TYR A 4 -44.60 -11.75 3.62
N PHE A 5 -43.68 -10.83 3.89
CA PHE A 5 -43.08 -9.99 2.85
C PHE A 5 -41.88 -10.73 2.24
N SER A 6 -42.11 -11.41 1.11
CA SER A 6 -41.05 -11.91 0.22
C SER A 6 -40.52 -10.77 -0.66
N GLY A 7 -39.76 -9.85 -0.06
CA GLY A 7 -39.02 -8.83 -0.81
C GLY A 7 -37.62 -9.32 -1.17
N ARG A 8 -37.39 -9.77 -2.41
CA ARG A 8 -36.03 -9.91 -2.94
C ARG A 8 -35.46 -8.51 -3.15
N ILE A 9 -34.60 -8.07 -2.23
CA ILE A 9 -33.77 -6.87 -2.41
C ILE A 9 -32.75 -7.17 -3.52
N GLN A 10 -33.03 -6.75 -4.75
CA GLN A 10 -32.00 -6.68 -5.80
C GLN A 10 -31.06 -5.52 -5.47
N ARG A 11 -29.95 -5.80 -4.75
CA ARG A 11 -28.83 -4.85 -4.68
C ARG A 11 -28.21 -4.79 -6.07
N LYS A 12 -28.49 -3.72 -6.84
CA LYS A 12 -27.65 -3.35 -7.98
C LYS A 12 -26.25 -3.09 -7.46
N ARG A 13 -25.36 -4.09 -7.52
CA ARG A 13 -23.92 -3.90 -7.32
C ARG A 13 -23.41 -3.18 -8.56
N SER A 14 -23.29 -1.86 -8.51
CA SER A 14 -22.36 -1.19 -9.42
C SER A 14 -20.97 -1.70 -9.07
N LEU A 15 -20.30 -2.34 -10.03
CA LEU A 15 -18.89 -2.69 -9.87
C LEU A 15 -18.10 -1.38 -9.84
N VAL A 16 -17.69 -0.96 -8.64
CA VAL A 16 -16.73 0.13 -8.49
C VAL A 16 -15.35 -0.50 -8.72
N MET A 17 -14.79 -0.27 -9.90
CA MET A 17 -13.43 -0.70 -10.20
C MET A 17 -12.46 0.32 -9.58
N LEU A 18 -11.67 -0.11 -8.59
CA LEU A 18 -10.61 0.72 -8.03
C LEU A 18 -9.46 0.81 -9.03
N PRO A 19 -8.99 2.00 -9.40
CA PRO A 19 -7.82 2.16 -10.26
C PRO A 19 -6.56 1.76 -9.47
N ILE A 20 -6.00 0.59 -9.78
CA ILE A 20 -4.79 0.06 -9.13
C ILE A 20 -3.63 0.15 -10.11
N VAL A 21 -2.53 0.75 -9.68
CA VAL A 21 -1.28 0.86 -10.43
C VAL A 21 -0.22 0.02 -9.73
N ARG A 22 0.47 -0.83 -10.47
CA ARG A 22 1.61 -1.60 -9.98
C ARG A 22 2.90 -0.83 -10.23
N LEU A 23 3.67 -0.60 -9.18
CA LEU A 23 4.99 0.02 -9.20
C LEU A 23 6.03 -1.06 -8.90
N SER A 24 6.96 -1.30 -9.83
CA SER A 24 8.05 -2.26 -9.62
C SER A 24 9.15 -1.58 -8.81
N VAL A 25 9.44 -2.09 -7.62
CA VAL A 25 10.45 -1.50 -6.71
C VAL A 25 11.64 -2.45 -6.62
N PRO A 26 12.86 -2.01 -6.98
CA PRO A 26 14.05 -2.86 -6.91
C PRO A 26 14.39 -3.19 -5.45
N THR A 27 14.92 -4.39 -5.23
CA THR A 27 15.41 -4.81 -3.92
C THR A 27 16.86 -5.28 -4.01
N PRO A 28 17.63 -5.22 -2.91
CA PRO A 28 18.97 -5.80 -2.83
C PRO A 28 18.95 -7.31 -2.57
N TYR A 29 17.77 -7.95 -2.53
CA TYR A 29 17.60 -9.34 -2.09
C TYR A 29 17.45 -10.30 -3.28
N PRO A 30 17.74 -11.61 -3.10
CA PRO A 30 17.65 -12.60 -4.18
C PRO A 30 16.24 -12.78 -4.79
N VAL A 31 15.19 -12.34 -4.10
CA VAL A 31 13.80 -12.38 -4.58
C VAL A 31 13.57 -11.46 -5.80
N GLY A 32 14.50 -10.54 -6.07
CA GLY A 32 14.40 -9.57 -7.15
C GLY A 32 13.46 -8.40 -6.81
N PRO A 33 12.97 -7.66 -7.82
CA PRO A 33 12.04 -6.56 -7.61
C PRO A 33 10.72 -7.01 -6.99
N VAL A 34 10.18 -6.23 -6.06
CA VAL A 34 8.86 -6.44 -5.47
C VAL A 34 7.82 -5.51 -6.09
N ASN A 35 6.56 -5.85 -5.91
CA ASN A 35 5.44 -5.03 -6.38
C ASN A 35 4.92 -4.17 -5.23
N CYS A 36 5.07 -2.85 -5.37
CA CYS A 36 4.29 -1.88 -4.62
C CYS A 36 2.99 -1.60 -5.40
N TYR A 37 1.86 -1.49 -4.73
CA TYR A 37 0.58 -1.15 -5.36
C TYR A 37 0.08 0.20 -4.90
N LEU A 38 -0.20 1.09 -5.85
CA LEU A 38 -0.93 2.33 -5.62
C LEU A 38 -2.42 2.10 -5.90
N ILE A 39 -3.26 2.27 -4.89
CA ILE A 39 -4.70 2.44 -5.08
C ILE A 39 -4.94 3.93 -5.37
N LYS A 40 -5.15 4.27 -6.65
CA LYS A 40 -5.28 5.64 -7.15
C LYS A 40 -6.70 6.18 -6.98
N SER A 41 -7.26 5.98 -5.80
CA SER A 41 -8.54 6.53 -5.35
C SER A 41 -8.36 7.01 -3.92
N ARG A 42 -8.95 8.15 -3.56
CA ARG A 42 -8.72 8.73 -2.24
C ARG A 42 -9.32 7.84 -1.13
N PRO A 43 -8.62 7.68 0.00
CA PRO A 43 -7.28 8.19 0.26
C PRO A 43 -6.22 7.45 -0.57
N TYR A 44 -5.28 8.18 -1.19
CA TYR A 44 -4.23 7.54 -1.99
C TYR A 44 -3.42 6.59 -1.11
N THR A 45 -3.45 5.32 -1.47
CA THR A 45 -2.92 4.25 -0.63
C THR A 45 -1.81 3.52 -1.34
N LEU A 46 -0.64 3.42 -0.71
CA LEU A 46 0.39 2.47 -1.08
C LEU A 46 0.24 1.18 -0.31
N VAL A 47 0.51 0.05 -0.98
CA VAL A 47 0.64 -1.27 -0.38
C VAL A 47 2.05 -1.77 -0.65
N ASP A 48 2.78 -2.12 0.42
CA ASP A 48 4.15 -2.66 0.39
C ASP A 48 5.14 -1.78 -0.41
N PRO A 49 5.55 -0.63 0.14
CA PRO A 49 6.35 0.37 -0.58
C PRO A 49 7.74 -0.12 -0.99
N GLY A 50 8.26 -1.18 -0.39
CA GLY A 50 9.53 -1.77 -0.75
C GLY A 50 10.62 -1.60 0.32
N PRO A 51 11.89 -1.87 -0.03
CA PRO A 51 13.01 -1.73 0.88
C PRO A 51 13.52 -0.29 0.99
N ASN A 52 14.14 0.06 2.11
CA ASN A 52 14.68 1.40 2.36
C ASN A 52 16.04 1.62 1.68
N THR A 53 16.08 1.53 0.35
CA THR A 53 17.29 1.79 -0.45
C THR A 53 17.11 3.04 -1.30
N GLN A 54 18.21 3.65 -1.73
CA GLN A 54 18.17 4.81 -2.63
C GLN A 54 17.47 4.46 -3.96
N ALA A 55 17.76 3.29 -4.53
CA ALA A 55 17.15 2.83 -5.78
C ALA A 55 15.63 2.62 -5.63
N ALA A 56 15.18 2.08 -4.48
CA ALA A 56 13.77 1.91 -4.19
C ALA A 56 13.04 3.25 -4.02
N ARG A 57 13.64 4.23 -3.32
CA ARG A 57 13.09 5.60 -3.18
C ARG A 57 12.91 6.27 -4.54
N GLN A 58 13.91 6.16 -5.41
CA GLN A 58 13.87 6.70 -6.77
C GLN A 58 12.76 6.04 -7.59
N ALA A 59 12.76 4.70 -7.67
CA ALA A 59 11.76 3.95 -8.42
C ALA A 59 10.33 4.21 -7.95
N LEU A 60 10.10 4.31 -6.63
CA LEU A 60 8.79 4.64 -6.08
C LEU A 60 8.37 6.06 -6.48
N THR A 61 9.25 7.05 -6.33
CA THR A 61 8.95 8.45 -6.65
C THR A 61 8.65 8.64 -8.14
N GLU A 62 9.46 8.04 -9.01
CA GLU A 62 9.27 8.07 -10.47
C GLU A 62 7.98 7.34 -10.87
N GLY A 63 7.70 6.19 -10.26
CA GLY A 63 6.47 5.43 -10.50
C GLY A 63 5.21 6.18 -10.09
N LEU A 64 5.24 6.87 -8.95
CA LEU A 64 4.16 7.76 -8.50
C LEU A 64 3.97 8.94 -9.46
N ALA A 65 5.06 9.61 -9.86
CA ALA A 65 5.02 10.72 -10.80
C ALA A 65 4.45 10.30 -12.16
N ALA A 66 4.85 9.13 -12.68
CA ALA A 66 4.29 8.55 -13.90
C ALA A 66 2.80 8.21 -13.76
N ALA A 67 2.35 7.86 -12.54
CA ALA A 67 0.94 7.71 -12.22
C ALA A 67 0.21 9.05 -11.96
N GLY A 68 0.90 10.19 -12.03
CA GLY A 68 0.35 11.53 -11.81
C GLY A 68 0.06 11.85 -10.34
N ILE A 69 0.77 11.23 -9.40
CA ILE A 69 0.63 11.42 -7.96
C ILE A 69 1.98 11.88 -7.39
N ALA A 70 2.00 12.91 -6.54
CA ALA A 70 3.21 13.27 -5.80
C ALA A 70 3.40 12.33 -4.59
N LEU A 71 4.64 12.13 -4.14
CA LEU A 71 4.90 11.34 -2.93
C LEU A 71 4.19 11.93 -1.71
N GLU A 72 4.18 13.26 -1.63
CA GLU A 72 3.57 14.05 -0.57
C GLU A 72 2.03 13.92 -0.55
N ASP A 73 1.40 13.48 -1.65
CA ASP A 73 -0.05 13.23 -1.74
C ASP A 73 -0.48 11.88 -1.16
N ILE A 74 0.46 11.00 -0.79
CA ILE A 74 0.14 9.69 -0.23
C ILE A 74 -0.45 9.86 1.17
N GLU A 75 -1.66 9.36 1.37
CA GLU A 75 -2.43 9.52 2.62
C GLU A 75 -2.40 8.26 3.49
N ARG A 76 -2.15 7.10 2.88
CA ARG A 76 -2.14 5.82 3.58
C ARG A 76 -1.04 4.90 3.05
N ILE A 77 -0.42 4.17 3.95
CA ILE A 77 0.49 3.07 3.65
C ILE A 77 -0.04 1.83 4.36
N VAL A 78 -0.20 0.73 3.63
CA VAL A 78 -0.55 -0.58 4.16
C VAL A 78 0.63 -1.50 3.96
N VAL A 79 1.09 -2.13 5.03
CA VAL A 79 2.12 -3.17 4.96
C VAL A 79 1.46 -4.52 5.21
N THR A 80 1.69 -5.46 4.30
CA THR A 80 1.16 -6.82 4.40
C THR A 80 1.85 -7.61 5.50
N HIS A 81 3.19 -7.53 5.57
CA HIS A 81 4.03 -8.16 6.58
C HIS A 81 5.38 -7.45 6.71
N GLY A 82 6.07 -7.66 7.84
CA GLY A 82 7.25 -6.89 8.23
C GLY A 82 8.58 -7.30 7.62
N HIS A 83 8.62 -8.03 6.50
CA HIS A 83 9.90 -8.28 5.83
C HIS A 83 10.43 -7.00 5.18
N SER A 84 11.76 -6.84 5.20
CA SER A 84 12.44 -5.61 4.83
C SER A 84 12.26 -5.24 3.36
N ASP A 85 12.05 -6.22 2.48
CA ASP A 85 11.73 -6.03 1.07
C ASP A 85 10.34 -5.43 0.83
N HIS A 86 9.40 -5.56 1.76
CA HIS A 86 8.05 -4.95 1.65
C HIS A 86 7.92 -3.65 2.45
N ALA A 87 8.51 -3.62 3.64
CA ALA A 87 8.06 -2.72 4.69
C ALA A 87 8.98 -1.54 5.01
N SER A 88 10.29 -1.72 4.81
CA SER A 88 11.28 -0.81 5.41
C SER A 88 11.28 0.59 4.80
N LEU A 89 10.71 0.79 3.60
CA LEU A 89 10.54 2.11 2.99
C LEU A 89 9.36 2.91 3.58
N ALA A 90 8.43 2.27 4.28
CA ALA A 90 7.22 2.91 4.78
C ALA A 90 7.45 4.11 5.72
N PRO A 91 8.41 4.09 6.67
CA PRO A 91 8.71 5.23 7.52
C PRO A 91 9.15 6.48 6.73
N TRP A 92 9.94 6.29 5.67
CA TRP A 92 10.39 7.39 4.82
C TRP A 92 9.22 8.02 4.04
N VAL A 93 8.32 7.20 3.47
CA VAL A 93 7.10 7.71 2.82
C VAL A 93 6.26 8.50 3.82
N ARG A 94 6.04 7.94 5.02
CA ARG A 94 5.28 8.60 6.10
C ARG A 94 5.90 9.93 6.51
N GLU A 95 7.22 10.01 6.66
CA GLU A 95 7.92 11.26 7.01
C GLU A 95 7.67 12.35 5.96
N ARG A 96 7.64 11.97 4.67
CA ARG A 96 7.47 12.89 3.55
C ARG A 96 6.03 13.33 3.32
N SER A 97 5.07 12.43 3.54
CA SER A 97 3.66 12.68 3.17
C SER A 97 2.71 12.87 4.35
N GLY A 98 3.14 12.52 5.56
CA GLY A 98 2.26 12.46 6.74
C GLY A 98 1.27 11.28 6.70
N ALA A 99 1.46 10.30 5.81
CA ALA A 99 0.55 9.17 5.66
C ALA A 99 0.31 8.37 6.94
N ALA A 100 -0.91 7.85 7.10
CA ALA A 100 -1.20 6.84 8.10
C ALA A 100 -0.55 5.50 7.71
N LEU A 101 0.30 4.96 8.59
CA LEU A 101 0.91 3.63 8.43
C LEU A 101 0.04 2.58 9.13
N LEU A 102 -0.47 1.62 8.37
CA LEU A 102 -1.32 0.53 8.82
C LEU A 102 -0.65 -0.82 8.56
N ALA A 103 -0.71 -1.71 9.55
CA ALA A 103 -0.33 -3.11 9.40
C ALA A 103 -1.09 -3.94 10.43
N HIS A 104 -1.05 -5.27 10.30
CA HIS A 104 -1.58 -6.14 11.34
C HIS A 104 -0.81 -5.93 12.66
N PRO A 105 -1.46 -5.94 13.86
CA PRO A 105 -0.77 -5.72 15.13
C PRO A 105 0.42 -6.64 15.40
N TYR A 106 0.39 -7.87 14.89
CA TYR A 106 1.51 -8.83 15.00
C TYR A 106 2.73 -8.49 14.14
N GLU A 107 2.59 -7.62 13.16
CA GLU A 107 3.70 -7.18 12.32
C GLU A 107 4.38 -5.93 12.89
N PHE A 108 3.70 -5.16 13.75
CA PHE A 108 4.24 -3.93 14.33
C PHE A 108 5.63 -4.10 14.98
N PRO A 109 5.94 -5.16 15.75
CA PRO A 109 7.27 -5.34 16.32
C PRO A 109 8.38 -5.37 15.27
N LYS A 110 8.14 -5.92 14.08
CA LYS A 110 9.11 -5.96 12.97
C LYS A 110 9.24 -4.61 12.28
N LEU A 111 8.18 -3.80 12.26
CA LEU A 111 8.16 -2.47 11.65
C LEU A 111 8.86 -1.39 12.49
N ILE A 112 8.79 -1.51 13.82
CA ILE A 112 9.29 -0.48 14.75
C ILE A 112 10.56 -0.92 15.49
N GLY A 113 10.91 -2.21 15.42
CA GLY A 113 11.88 -2.84 16.32
C GLY A 113 13.26 -3.15 15.74
N GLY A 114 13.55 -2.83 14.48
CA GLY A 114 14.92 -2.91 13.94
C GLY A 114 15.56 -4.31 13.98
N PHE A 115 14.80 -5.37 13.75
CA PHE A 115 15.34 -6.72 13.58
C PHE A 115 15.16 -7.16 12.13
N ASP A 116 16.22 -7.04 11.35
CA ASP A 116 16.46 -7.92 10.22
C ASP A 116 16.85 -9.29 10.80
N VAL A 117 16.12 -10.35 10.42
CA VAL A 117 16.64 -11.74 10.48
C VAL A 117 17.49 -12.01 9.25
#